data_AF-A0A7C1U4U1-F1
#
_entry.id   AF-A0A7C1U4U1-F1
#
_cell.length_a   1.000
_cell.length_b   1.000
_cell.length_c   1.000
_cell.angle_alpha   90.00
_cell.angle_beta   90.00
_cell.angle_gamma   90.00
#
_symmetry.space_group_name_H-M   'P 1'
#
loop_
_entity.id
_entity.type
_entity.pdbx_description
1 polymer ?
#
loop_
_entity_poly.entity_id
_entity_poly.type
_entity_poly.pdbx_seq_one_letter_code
_entity_poly.pdbx_strand_id
1 'polypeptide(L)' 'MGQEIDHSRFSEAEFATFGERLRAETARLGRWFEEGAFSRRDEVGGSELEVWLTDEEGRPAPVNERYLKHLD' A
#
# COMPACT_ATOMS: atom_id res chain seq x y z
N MET A 1 -3.61 5.43 -7.17
CA MET A 1 -2.86 5.60 -5.90
C MET A 1 -3.68 5.03 -4.76
N GLY A 2 -3.05 4.39 -3.77
CA GLY A 2 -3.76 3.83 -2.62
C GLY A 2 -4.50 4.91 -1.81
N GLN A 3 -5.47 4.49 -1.00
CA GLN A 3 -6.10 5.39 -0.05
C GLN A 3 -5.10 5.74 1.05
N GLU A 4 -4.78 7.02 1.19
CA GLU A 4 -3.95 7.51 2.28
C GLU A 4 -4.69 7.36 3.62
N ILE A 5 -3.95 7.06 4.68
CA ILE A 5 -4.51 7.04 6.04
C ILE A 5 -4.55 8.45 6.61
N ASP A 6 -5.72 8.88 7.09
CA ASP A 6 -5.93 10.24 7.62
C ASP A 6 -5.20 10.52 8.96
N HIS A 7 -4.52 9.52 9.53
CA HIS A 7 -3.81 9.62 10.80
C HIS A 7 -2.49 8.83 10.77
N SER A 8 -1.47 9.37 11.43
CA SER A 8 -0.11 8.80 11.49
C SER A 8 0.35 8.50 12.92
N ARG A 9 -0.51 8.71 13.92
CA ARG A 9 -0.23 8.45 15.33
C ARG A 9 -1.17 7.40 15.84
N PHE A 10 -0.60 6.40 16.52
CA PHE A 10 -1.32 5.25 17.04
C PHE A 10 -0.92 5.01 18.50
N SER A 11 -1.88 4.60 19.30
CA SER A 11 -1.70 4.14 20.67
C SER A 11 -1.12 2.73 20.71
N GLU A 12 -0.57 2.34 21.87
CA GLU A 12 -0.07 0.99 22.10
C GLU A 12 -1.17 -0.07 21.94
N ALA A 13 -2.41 0.25 22.33
CA ALA A 13 -3.56 -0.64 22.19
C ALA A 13 -3.92 -0.90 20.71
N GLU A 14 -3.79 0.12 19.86
CA GLU A 14 -3.99 -0.02 18.42
C GLU A 14 -2.89 -0.89 17.79
N PHE A 15 -1.63 -0.72 18.21
CA PHE A 15 -0.54 -1.60 17.78
C PHE A 15 -0.75 -3.06 18.20
N ALA A 16 -1.20 -3.29 19.44
CA ALA A 16 -1.51 -4.64 19.91
C ALA A 16 -2.62 -5.29 19.07
N THR A 17 -3.71 -4.56 18.83
CA THR A 17 -4.84 -5.02 18.02
C THR A 17 -4.42 -5.33 16.58
N PHE A 18 -3.62 -4.45 15.97
CA PHE A 18 -3.07 -4.68 14.64
C PHE A 18 -2.21 -5.94 14.59
N GLY A 19 -1.33 -6.13 15.58
CA GLY A 19 -0.45 -7.30 15.66
C GLY A 19 -1.24 -8.61 15.77
N GLU A 20 -2.32 -8.64 16.55
CA GLU A 20 -3.19 -9.82 16.64
C GLU A 20 -3.85 -10.15 15.30
N ARG A 21 -4.40 -9.14 14.63
CA ARG A 21 -5.03 -9.31 13.31
C ARG A 21 -4.02 -9.75 12.25
N LEU A 22 -2.84 -9.14 12.23
CA LEU A 22 -1.79 -9.49 11.28
C LEU A 22 -1.37 -10.96 11.42
N ARG A 23 -1.24 -11.47 12.66
CA ARG A 23 -0.94 -12.88 12.89
C ARG A 23 -2.07 -13.79 12.39
N ALA A 24 -3.32 -13.45 12.69
CA ALA A 24 -4.47 -14.24 12.26
C ALA A 24 -4.61 -14.31 10.74
N GLU A 25 -4.43 -13.18 10.04
CA GLU A 25 -4.47 -13.10 8.58
C GLU A 25 -3.28 -13.83 7.94
N THR A 26 -2.07 -13.69 8.50
CA THR A 26 -0.88 -14.43 8.02
C THR A 26 -1.05 -15.94 8.19
N ALA A 27 -1.65 -16.38 9.30
CA ALA A 27 -1.94 -17.80 9.51
C ALA A 27 -3.00 -18.31 8.52
N ARG A 28 -3.99 -17.49 8.14
CA ARG A 28 -4.96 -17.83 7.09
C ARG A 28 -4.27 -17.96 5.73
N LEU A 29 -3.38 -17.02 5.40
CA LEU A 29 -2.60 -17.07 4.17
C LEU A 29 -1.76 -18.36 4.09
N GLY A 30 -1.11 -18.76 5.19
CA GLY A 30 -0.39 -20.03 5.27
C GLY A 30 -1.25 -21.25 4.92
N ARG A 31 -2.46 -21.34 5.47
CA ARG A 31 -3.41 -22.41 5.12
C ARG A 31 -3.80 -22.39 3.65
N TRP A 32 -3.98 -21.21 3.05
CA TRP A 32 -4.28 -21.13 1.61
C TRP A 32 -3.16 -21.65 0.72
N PHE A 33 -1.90 -21.54 1.14
CA PHE A 33 -0.78 -22.20 0.47
C PHE A 33 -0.88 -23.71 0.57
N GLU A 34 -1.14 -24.24 1.76
CA GLU A 34 -1.28 -25.69 2.00
C GLU A 34 -2.48 -26.28 1.23
N GLU A 35 -3.59 -25.55 1.18
CA GLU A 35 -4.85 -25.96 0.54
C GLU A 35 -4.87 -25.72 -0.98
N GLY A 36 -3.86 -25.04 -1.54
CA GLY A 36 -3.83 -24.68 -2.96
C GLY A 36 -5.01 -23.78 -3.38
N ALA A 37 -5.40 -22.85 -2.51
CA ALA A 37 -6.59 -22.02 -2.67
C ALA A 37 -6.42 -20.84 -3.66
N PHE A 38 -5.21 -20.65 -4.20
CA PHE A 38 -4.90 -19.56 -5.13
C PHE A 38 -5.37 -19.83 -6.57
N SER A 39 -5.51 -18.75 -7.34
CA SER A 39 -5.89 -18.79 -8.76
C SER A 39 -4.95 -19.67 -9.57
N ARG A 40 -5.51 -20.41 -10.54
CA ARG A 40 -4.77 -21.21 -11.53
C ARG A 40 -4.74 -20.57 -12.93
N ARG A 41 -5.13 -19.29 -13.02
CA ARG A 41 -5.05 -18.54 -14.28
C ARG A 41 -3.58 -18.27 -14.63
N ASP A 42 -3.34 -17.95 -15.90
CA ASP A 42 -2.02 -17.55 -16.37
C ASP A 42 -1.47 -16.36 -15.59
N GLU A 43 -0.15 -16.22 -15.63
CA GLU A 43 0.57 -15.16 -14.93
C GLU A 43 0.14 -13.78 -15.41
N VAL A 44 -0.07 -12.87 -14.45
CA VAL A 44 -0.35 -11.46 -14.71
C VAL A 44 0.84 -10.66 -14.23
N GLY A 45 1.44 -9.88 -15.13
CA GLY A 45 2.50 -8.93 -14.80
C GLY A 45 1.95 -7.51 -14.66
N GLY A 46 2.48 -6.77 -13.69
CA GLY A 46 2.25 -5.33 -13.53
C GLY A 46 3.56 -4.61 -13.28
N SER A 47 3.61 -3.33 -13.60
CA SER A 47 4.75 -2.46 -13.30
C SER A 47 4.28 -1.23 -12.55
N GLU A 48 5.03 -0.82 -11.55
CA GLU A 48 4.83 0.44 -10.84
C GLU A 48 5.93 1.42 -11.21
N LEU A 49 5.57 2.70 -11.30
CA LEU A 49 6.50 3.78 -11.58
C LEU A 49 6.37 4.85 -10.49
N GLU A 50 7.50 5.22 -9.92
CA GLU A 50 7.61 6.32 -8.98
C GLU A 50 8.31 7.50 -9.66
N VAL A 51 7.80 8.71 -9.43
CA VAL A 51 8.33 9.95 -10.01
C VAL A 51 8.40 11.05 -8.97
N TRP A 52 9.35 11.97 -9.16
CA TRP A 52 9.44 13.21 -8.38
C TRP A 52 8.92 14.38 -9.21
N LEU A 53 8.15 15.26 -8.56
CA LEU A 53 7.78 16.54 -9.13
C LEU A 53 8.92 17.53 -8.91
N THR A 54 9.37 18.19 -9.97
CA THR A 54 10.43 19.21 -9.92
C THR A 54 9.98 20.51 -10.57
N ASP A 55 10.64 21.61 -10.22
CA ASP A 55 10.50 22.89 -10.93
C ASP A 55 11.38 22.95 -12.21
N GLU A 56 11.35 24.10 -12.89
CA GLU A 56 12.11 24.32 -14.14
C GLU A 56 13.63 24.27 -13.92
N GLU A 57 14.10 24.51 -12.70
CA GLU A 57 15.49 24.39 -12.30
C GLU A 57 15.86 22.98 -11.79
N GLY A 58 14.91 22.03 -11.82
CA GLY A 58 15.13 20.64 -11.40
C GLY A 58 15.14 20.44 -9.87
N ARG A 59 14.64 21.40 -9.09
CA ARG A 59 14.55 21.30 -7.62
C ARG A 59 13.24 20.62 -7.20
N PRO A 60 13.18 19.97 -6.03
CA PRO A 60 11.94 19.34 -5.55
C PRO A 60 10.78 20.33 -5.47
N ALA A 61 9.64 19.97 -6.06
CA ALA A 61 8.41 20.76 -6.02
C ALA A 61 7.38 20.08 -5.10
N PRO A 62 7.11 20.61 -3.88
CA PRO A 62 6.21 19.99 -2.91
C PRO A 62 4.73 20.27 -3.24
N VAL A 63 4.29 19.86 -4.43
CA VAL A 63 2.93 20.12 -4.95
C VAL A 63 2.13 18.84 -5.17
N ASN A 64 2.55 17.72 -4.56
CA ASN A 64 1.99 16.38 -4.75
C ASN A 64 0.48 16.35 -4.54
N GLU A 65 -0.03 16.88 -3.42
CA GLU A 65 -1.48 16.87 -3.14
C GLU A 65 -2.28 17.63 -4.19
N ARG A 66 -1.81 18.82 -4.59
CA ARG A 66 -2.47 19.61 -5.63
C ARG A 66 -2.41 18.88 -6.96
N TYR A 67 -1.26 18.32 -7.33
CA TYR A 67 -1.08 17.58 -8.57
C TYR A 67 -1.99 16.34 -8.63
N LEU A 68 -2.01 15.53 -7.57
CA LEU A 68 -2.84 14.33 -7.47
C LEU A 68 -4.35 14.64 -7.52
N LYS A 69 -4.81 15.76 -6.95
CA LYS A 69 -6.22 16.19 -7.06
C LYS A 69 -6.67 16.53 -8.49
N HIS A 70 -5.74 16.71 -9.42
CA HIS A 70 -6.02 17.01 -10.83
C HIS A 70 -5.65 15.83 -11.77
N LEU A 71 -5.23 14.69 -11.21
CA LEU A 71 -5.03 13.45 -11.96
C LEU A 71 -6.32 12.63 -11.87
N ASP A 72 -6.94 12.38 -13.02
CA ASP A 72 -8.10 11.48 -13.16
C ASP A 72 -7.70 10.01 -12.92
#